data_AF-A0A8S1RWH3-F1
#
_entry.id   AF-A0A8S1RWH3-F1
#
_cell.length_a   1.000
_cell.length_b   1.000
_cell.length_c   1.000
_cell.angle_alpha   90.00
_cell.angle_beta   90.00
_cell.angle_gamma   90.00
#
_symmetry.space_group_name_H-M   'P 1'
#
loop_
_entity.id
_entity.type
_entity.pdbx_description
1 polymer ?
#
loop_
_entity_poly.entity_id
_entity_poly.type
_entity_poly.pdbx_seq_one_letter_code
_entity_poly.pdbx_strand_id
1 'polypeptide(L)'
;MARQHPGETPSSFAIEGAIEFLIKNCIEAEMLRNYFTIYIIPMINPDGVVFGNYRCNLNDTDLNRIWLNSHKEFHDSVWYIRDLIKQINQTNELCMIMHIQEFFNYKIKLFIIIK
;
A
#
# COMPACT_ATOMS: atom_id res chain seq x y z
N MET A 1 -1.17 0.59 -2.26
CA MET A 1 -0.52 -0.23 -1.22
C MET A 1 -1.58 -0.80 -0.28
N ALA A 2 -1.37 -2.01 0.27
CA ALA A 2 -2.33 -2.69 1.15
C ALA A 2 -1.64 -3.49 2.27
N ARG A 3 -2.48 -4.10 3.14
CA ARG A 3 -2.07 -4.99 4.25
C ARG A 3 -1.07 -4.33 5.20
N GLN A 4 -1.30 -3.07 5.53
CA GLN A 4 -0.58 -2.42 6.63
C GLN A 4 -1.03 -2.99 7.98
N HIS A 5 -2.34 -3.19 8.13
CA HIS A 5 -2.88 -4.07 9.16
C HIS A 5 -3.01 -5.50 8.60
N PRO A 6 -2.40 -6.50 9.24
CA PRO A 6 -2.33 -7.85 8.71
C PRO A 6 -3.64 -8.66 8.81
N GLY A 7 -4.63 -8.19 9.56
CA GLY A 7 -5.96 -8.83 9.64
C GLY A 7 -6.89 -8.47 8.49
N GLU A 8 -6.61 -7.38 7.77
CA GLU A 8 -7.53 -6.82 6.76
C GLU A 8 -7.36 -7.51 5.41
N THR A 9 -7.74 -8.79 5.33
CA THR A 9 -7.56 -9.65 4.14
C THR A 9 -8.30 -9.16 2.89
N PRO A 10 -9.46 -8.47 2.95
CA PRO A 10 -10.12 -7.92 1.75
C PRO A 10 -9.22 -6.98 0.94
N SER A 11 -8.25 -6.32 1.58
CA SER A 11 -7.31 -5.43 0.90
C SER A 11 -6.37 -6.17 -0.07
N SER A 12 -6.08 -7.45 0.18
CA SER A 12 -5.31 -8.30 -0.76
C SER A 12 -6.10 -8.58 -2.03
N PHE A 13 -7.36 -8.99 -1.90
CA PHE A 13 -8.23 -9.26 -3.05
C PHE A 13 -8.48 -7.99 -3.89
N ALA A 14 -8.62 -6.84 -3.24
CA ALA A 14 -8.76 -5.57 -3.94
C ALA A 14 -7.50 -5.21 -4.75
N ILE A 15 -6.29 -5.43 -4.20
CA ILE A 15 -5.05 -5.23 -4.96
C ILE A 15 -4.91 -6.26 -6.08
N GLU A 16 -5.23 -7.52 -5.83
CA GLU A 16 -5.19 -8.57 -6.84
C GLU A 16 -6.06 -8.21 -8.05
N GLY A 17 -7.32 -7.84 -7.83
CA GLY A 17 -8.21 -7.39 -8.90
C GLY A 17 -7.72 -6.12 -9.61
N ALA A 18 -7.08 -5.20 -8.89
CA ALA A 18 -6.46 -4.01 -9.50
C ALA A 18 -5.28 -4.38 -10.40
N ILE A 19 -4.41 -5.30 -9.97
CA ILE A 19 -3.29 -5.81 -10.78
C ILE A 19 -3.84 -6.52 -12.01
N GLU A 20 -4.80 -7.44 -11.83
CA GLU A 20 -5.45 -8.15 -12.93
C GLU A 20 -6.07 -7.21 -13.96
N PHE A 21 -6.71 -6.12 -13.52
CA PHE A 21 -7.20 -5.09 -14.43
C PHE A 21 -6.06 -4.38 -15.16
N LEU A 22 -5.02 -3.95 -14.43
CA LEU A 22 -3.90 -3.20 -14.98
C LEU A 22 -3.06 -3.99 -15.98
N ILE A 23 -3.12 -5.31 -16.01
CA ILE A 23 -2.42 -6.15 -17.00
C ILE A 23 -3.31 -6.55 -18.19
N LYS A 24 -4.61 -6.23 -18.17
CA LYS A 24 -5.49 -6.55 -19.30
C LYS A 24 -5.13 -5.75 -20.55
N ASN A 25 -5.42 -6.36 -21.69
CA ASN A 25 -5.37 -5.74 -23.02
C ASN A 25 -6.70 -5.06 -23.31
N CYS A 26 -7.03 -4.03 -22.52
CA CYS A 26 -8.16 -3.16 -22.78
C CYS A 26 -7.70 -1.71 -22.82
N ILE A 27 -8.46 -0.87 -23.52
CA ILE A 27 -8.07 0.51 -23.82
C ILE A 27 -7.82 1.31 -22.53
N GLU A 28 -8.62 1.11 -21.50
CA GLU A 28 -8.50 1.81 -20.23
C GLU A 28 -7.19 1.44 -19.49
N ALA A 29 -6.85 0.15 -19.46
CA ALA A 29 -5.63 -0.33 -18.81
C ALA A 29 -4.37 0.08 -19.59
N GLU A 30 -4.42 0.02 -20.93
CA GLU A 30 -3.35 0.52 -21.79
C GLU A 30 -3.12 2.02 -21.60
N MET A 31 -4.19 2.82 -21.56
CA MET A 31 -4.08 4.25 -21.27
C MET A 31 -3.40 4.49 -19.93
N LEU A 32 -3.82 3.80 -18.85
CA LEU A 32 -3.18 3.95 -17.55
C LEU A 32 -1.69 3.63 -17.58
N ARG A 33 -1.28 2.55 -18.26
CA ARG A 33 0.14 2.17 -18.39
C ARG A 33 0.94 3.14 -19.27
N ASN A 34 0.31 3.80 -20.24
CA ASN A 34 0.96 4.78 -21.11
C ASN A 34 1.16 6.14 -20.44
N TYR A 35 0.23 6.55 -19.56
CA TYR A 35 0.28 7.86 -18.88
C TYR A 35 0.93 7.82 -17.50
N PHE A 36 0.94 6.66 -16.82
CA PHE A 36 1.41 6.55 -15.45
C PHE A 36 2.38 5.39 -15.25
N THR A 37 3.43 5.63 -14.46
CA THR A 37 4.21 4.55 -13.83
C THR A 37 3.53 4.17 -12.52
N ILE A 38 3.02 2.94 -12.44
CA ILE A 38 2.22 2.48 -11.29
C ILE A 38 3.07 1.59 -10.39
N TYR A 39 3.31 2.04 -9.15
CA TYR A 39 4.00 1.27 -8.13
C TYR A 39 2.99 0.58 -7.20
N ILE A 40 3.06 -0.74 -7.09
CA ILE A 40 2.13 -1.53 -6.29
C ILE A 40 2.89 -2.28 -5.20
N ILE A 41 2.52 -2.02 -3.94
CA ILE A 41 3.00 -2.77 -2.76
C ILE A 41 1.82 -3.61 -2.27
N PRO A 42 1.77 -4.92 -2.59
CA PRO A 42 0.62 -5.77 -2.29
C PRO A 42 0.49 -6.05 -0.80
N MET A 43 1.60 -6.03 -0.07
CA MET A 43 1.61 -6.34 1.35
C MET A 43 2.68 -5.55 2.11
N ILE A 44 2.26 -4.72 3.06
CA ILE A 44 3.18 -3.92 3.89
C ILE A 44 3.66 -4.69 5.13
N ASN A 45 2.82 -5.55 5.70
CA ASN A 45 3.11 -6.24 6.97
C ASN A 45 3.11 -7.77 6.82
N PRO A 46 4.01 -8.36 6.01
CA PRO A 46 4.03 -9.80 5.78
C PRO A 46 4.22 -10.61 7.06
N ASP A 47 5.06 -10.13 7.99
CA ASP A 47 5.31 -10.81 9.25
C ASP A 47 4.05 -10.91 10.10
N GLY A 48 3.35 -9.79 10.30
CA GLY A 48 2.10 -9.82 11.05
C GLY A 48 1.03 -10.71 10.39
N VAL A 49 1.05 -10.88 9.06
CA VAL A 49 0.17 -11.84 8.38
C VAL A 49 0.54 -13.28 8.75
N VAL A 50 1.82 -13.64 8.64
CA VAL A 50 2.32 -15.00 8.93
C VAL A 50 2.01 -15.41 10.38
N PHE A 51 2.13 -14.46 11.31
CA PHE A 51 1.89 -14.70 12.74
C PHE A 51 0.42 -14.53 13.16
N GLY A 52 -0.49 -14.21 12.24
CA GLY A 52 -1.92 -14.09 12.55
C GLY A 52 -2.30 -12.84 13.35
N ASN A 53 -1.46 -11.80 13.32
CA ASN A 53 -1.80 -10.51 13.94
C ASN A 53 -2.93 -9.83 13.16
N TYR A 54 -3.81 -9.13 13.89
CA TYR A 54 -4.86 -8.35 13.24
C TYR A 54 -4.40 -6.94 12.82
N ARG A 55 -3.68 -6.23 13.69
CA ARG A 55 -3.40 -4.80 13.51
C ARG A 55 -1.92 -4.47 13.42
N CYS A 56 -1.11 -5.03 14.31
CA CYS A 56 0.27 -4.60 14.50
C CYS A 56 1.28 -5.50 13.76
N ASN A 57 2.50 -4.99 13.58
CA ASN A 57 3.66 -5.84 13.26
C ASN A 57 4.08 -6.67 14.50
N LEU A 58 5.23 -7.36 14.42
CA LEU A 58 5.74 -8.19 15.52
C LEU A 58 6.25 -7.38 16.73
N ASN A 59 6.40 -6.06 16.60
CA ASN A 59 6.81 -5.15 17.67
C ASN A 59 5.59 -4.44 18.29
N ASP A 60 4.40 -5.03 18.20
CA ASP A 60 3.11 -4.48 18.67
C ASP A 60 2.81 -3.06 18.16
N THR A 61 3.42 -2.67 17.04
CA THR A 61 3.27 -1.33 16.49
C THR A 61 2.24 -1.28 15.35
N ASP A 62 1.31 -0.34 15.46
CA ASP A 62 0.43 0.06 14.36
C ASP A 62 1.25 0.81 13.30
N LEU A 63 1.59 0.12 12.22
CA LEU A 63 2.39 0.67 11.12
C LEU A 63 1.72 1.91 10.48
N ASN A 64 0.39 2.03 10.53
CA ASN A 64 -0.35 3.17 9.99
C ASN A 64 -0.31 4.40 10.93
N ARG A 65 0.46 4.37 12.01
CA ARG A 65 0.68 5.51 12.93
C ARG A 65 2.12 6.00 12.97
N ILE A 66 3.04 5.27 12.35
CA ILE A 66 4.48 5.57 12.42
C ILE A 66 5.06 6.14 11.11
N TRP A 67 4.21 6.58 10.17
CA TRP A 67 4.65 7.18 8.90
C TRP A 67 5.49 8.45 9.05
N LEU A 68 5.43 9.18 10.17
CA LEU A 68 6.28 10.36 10.37
C LEU A 68 7.60 10.01 11.08
N ASN A 69 7.55 9.08 12.04
CA ASN A 69 8.64 8.74 12.96
C ASN A 69 9.03 7.24 12.88
N SER A 70 9.04 6.67 11.66
CA SER A 70 9.42 5.27 11.44
C SER A 70 10.90 5.04 11.75
N HIS A 71 11.23 3.95 12.44
CA HIS A 71 12.60 3.50 12.71
C HIS A 71 12.92 2.32 11.80
N LYS A 72 14.11 2.31 11.18
CA LYS A 72 14.50 1.29 10.20
C LYS A 72 14.50 -0.13 10.78
N GLU A 73 14.86 -0.28 12.05
CA GLU A 73 14.95 -1.58 12.72
C GLU A 73 13.57 -2.16 13.10
N PHE A 74 12.64 -1.30 13.54
CA PHE A 74 11.35 -1.75 14.07
C PHE A 74 10.19 -1.64 13.07
N HIS A 75 10.31 -0.74 12.10
CA HIS A 75 9.26 -0.34 11.15
C HIS A 75 9.81 -0.33 9.72
N ASP A 76 10.65 -1.32 9.41
CA ASP A 76 11.41 -1.46 8.16
C ASP A 76 10.55 -1.25 6.91
N SER A 77 9.39 -1.93 6.81
CA SER A 77 8.51 -1.83 5.67
C SER A 77 8.05 -0.40 5.41
N VAL A 78 7.58 0.30 6.43
CA VAL A 78 7.19 1.71 6.32
C VAL A 78 8.39 2.60 6.05
N TRP A 79 9.54 2.34 6.68
CA TRP A 79 10.75 3.12 6.47
C TRP A 79 11.20 3.07 5.00
N TYR A 80 11.29 1.88 4.41
CA TYR A 80 11.69 1.69 3.02
C TYR A 80 10.66 2.25 2.03
N ILE A 81 9.36 2.12 2.30
CA ILE A 81 8.32 2.69 1.44
C ILE A 81 8.38 4.22 1.46
N ARG A 82 8.64 4.84 2.63
CA ARG A 82 8.84 6.30 2.70
C ARG A 82 10.04 6.74 1.90
N ASP A 83 11.15 6.01 1.97
CA ASP A 83 12.35 6.32 1.22
C ASP A 83 12.09 6.22 -0.29
N LEU A 84 11.41 5.15 -0.73
CA LEU A 84 10.98 4.99 -2.12
C LEU A 84 10.09 6.15 -2.59
N ILE A 85 9.10 6.57 -1.80
CA ILE A 85 8.22 7.71 -2.14
C ILE A 85 9.04 9.00 -2.29
N LYS A 86 10.05 9.23 -1.43
CA LYS A 86 10.94 10.38 -1.53
C LYS A 86 11.76 10.35 -2.82
N GLN A 87 12.32 9.20 -3.16
CA GLN A 87 13.10 9.02 -4.39
C GLN A 87 12.24 9.26 -5.64
N ILE A 88 11.04 8.66 -5.69
CA ILE A 88 10.08 8.88 -6.78
C ILE A 88 9.74 10.36 -6.91
N ASN A 89 9.44 11.04 -5.80
CA ASN A 89 9.06 12.46 -5.83
C ASN A 89 10.23 13.40 -6.18
N GLN A 90 11.47 12.92 -6.24
CA GLN A 90 12.62 13.69 -6.73
C GLN A 90 12.76 13.61 -8.25
N THR A 91 12.39 12.48 -8.86
CA THR A 91 12.57 12.22 -10.29
C THR A 91 11.28 12.36 -11.10
N ASN A 92 10.13 12.21 -10.45
CA ASN A 92 8.81 12.19 -11.06
C ASN A 92 7.83 12.99 -10.21
N GLU A 93 6.83 13.55 -10.87
CA GLU A 93 5.70 14.14 -10.16
C GLU A 93 4.84 13.02 -9.55
N LEU A 94 4.68 13.05 -8.23
CA LEU A 94 3.83 12.11 -7.53
C LEU A 94 2.37 12.59 -7.61
N CYS A 95 1.62 12.04 -8.57
CA CYS A 95 0.22 12.41 -8.77
C CYS A 95 -0.74 11.77 -7.76
N MET A 96 -0.44 10.58 -7.25
CA MET A 96 -1.36 9.84 -6.38
C MET A 96 -0.64 8.84 -5.47
N ILE A 97 -0.99 8.84 -4.18
CA ILE A 97 -0.78 7.71 -3.27
C ILE A 97 -2.13 7.09 -2.94
N MET A 98 -2.21 5.76 -3.05
CA MET A 98 -3.40 4.95 -2.74
C MET A 98 -3.11 3.96 -1.61
N HIS A 99 -3.79 4.09 -0.46
CA HIS A 99 -3.79 3.09 0.63
C HIS A 99 -5.14 2.40 0.73
N ILE A 100 -5.15 1.07 0.70
CA ILE A 100 -6.35 0.22 0.74
C ILE A 100 -6.43 -0.43 2.12
N GLN A 101 -7.49 -0.11 2.85
CA GLN A 101 -7.71 -0.56 4.22
C GLN A 101 -9.17 -1.06 4.38
N GLU A 102 -9.38 -2.10 5.18
CA GLU A 102 -10.71 -2.52 5.62
C GLU A 102 -11.20 -1.66 6.79
N PHE A 103 -12.51 -1.38 6.80
CA PHE A 103 -13.22 -0.79 7.94
C PHE A 103 -14.25 -1.77 8.49
N PHE A 104 -14.42 -1.78 9.82
CA PHE A 104 -15.59 -2.38 10.46
C PHE A 104 -16.85 -1.81 9.77
N ASN A 105 -17.64 -2.69 9.13
CA ASN A 105 -18.70 -2.46 8.12
C ASN A 105 -18.35 -2.77 6.65
N TYR A 106 -17.29 -3.54 6.36
CA TYR A 106 -16.95 -4.05 5.02
C TYR A 106 -16.71 -2.97 3.95
N LYS A 107 -16.29 -1.77 4.36
CA LYS A 107 -15.96 -0.68 3.42
C LYS A 107 -14.46 -0.62 3.19
N ILE A 108 -14.05 -0.57 1.92
CA ILE A 108 -12.69 -0.23 1.53
C ILE A 108 -12.59 1.29 1.48
N LYS A 109 -11.67 1.88 2.25
CA LYS A 109 -11.38 3.31 2.14
C LYS A 109 -10.18 3.53 1.24
N LEU A 110 -10.35 4.47 0.32
CA LEU A 110 -9.33 4.93 -0.58
C LEU A 110 -8.83 6.30 -0.11
N PHE A 111 -7.56 6.39 0.27
CA PHE A 111 -6.90 7.69 0.45
C PHE A 111 -6.21 8.04 -0.84
N ILE A 112 -6.53 9.19 -1.42
CA ILE A 112 -5.87 9.79 -2.58
C ILE A 112 -5.22 11.08 -2.08
N ILE A 113 -3.90 11.15 -2.13
CA ILE A 113 -3.19 12.43 -1.99
C ILE A 113 -2.75 12.81 -3.40
N ILE A 114 -3.45 13.77 -4.00
CA ILE A 114 -3.04 14.47 -5.23
C ILE A 114 -2.42 15.78 -4.76
N LYS A 115 -1.21 16.10 -5.23
CA LYS A 115 -0.63 17.43 -5.05
C LYS A 115 -1.16 18.39 -6.09
#